data_AF-A0AAU1USF2-F1
#
_entry.id   AF-A0AAU1USF2-F1
#
_cell.length_a   1.000
_cell.length_b   1.000
_cell.length_c   1.000
_cell.angle_alpha   90.00
_cell.angle_beta   90.00
_cell.angle_gamma   90.00
#
_symmetry.space_group_name_H-M   'P 1'
#
loop_
_entity.id
_entity.type
_entity.pdbx_description
1 polymer ?
#
loop_
_entity_poly.entity_id
_entity_poly.type
_entity_poly.pdbx_seq_one_letter_code
_entity_poly.pdbx_strand_id
1 'polypeptide(L)'
;MLSVVWGLGWVVTSIERTAYPRFKRLITAHELHLFFSPSRDELEWAADATDCDEHLLALLLMLKSYRRMGCFPALEDVPEMVVDFVRRAVELPEGTLPVYRAERTAKHHRGLVRKQAGVTYDQAKARGIVEQSIRKEAAAKNRPADLINIALEKVVVAGLELPGFSTFDKMASKIRTEVNASICAGITTA
;
A
#
# COMPACT_ATOMS: atom_id res chain seq x y z
N MET A 1 31.81 31.28 17.21
CA MET A 1 30.77 30.39 17.78
C MET A 1 29.88 29.96 16.62
N LEU A 2 30.23 28.85 15.97
CA LEU A 2 29.60 28.38 14.74
C LEU A 2 28.27 27.69 15.09
N SER A 3 27.15 28.36 14.83
CA SER A 3 25.83 27.73 14.76
C SER A 3 25.84 26.74 13.60
N VAL A 4 25.94 25.45 13.91
CA VAL A 4 25.61 24.38 12.97
C VAL A 4 24.09 24.39 12.82
N VAL A 5 23.62 25.06 11.78
CA VAL A 5 22.24 24.94 11.29
C VAL A 5 22.11 23.53 10.74
N TRP A 6 21.57 22.62 11.54
CA TRP A 6 21.10 21.33 11.02
C TRP A 6 19.94 21.63 10.08
N GLY A 7 20.20 21.56 8.78
CA GLY A 7 19.15 21.63 7.78
C GLY A 7 18.09 20.59 8.11
N LEU A 8 16.85 21.06 8.37
CA LEU A 8 15.63 20.25 8.41
C LEU A 8 15.33 19.72 7.00
N GLY A 9 16.26 18.95 6.45
CA GLY A 9 16.00 18.12 5.29
C GLY A 9 15.15 16.98 5.77
N TRP A 10 13.88 16.95 5.37
CA TRP A 10 13.03 15.78 5.50
C TRP A 10 13.77 14.62 4.83
N VAL A 11 14.39 13.74 5.62
CA VAL A 11 15.03 12.55 5.07
C VAL A 11 13.89 11.62 4.64
N VAL A 12 13.49 11.74 3.38
CA VAL A 12 12.52 10.84 2.75
C VAL A 12 13.11 9.44 2.78
N THR A 13 12.41 8.51 3.40
CA THR A 13 12.79 7.11 3.40
C THR A 13 12.51 6.55 2.01
N SER A 14 13.53 5.97 1.36
CA SER A 14 13.27 5.23 0.12
C SER A 14 12.38 4.03 0.40
N ILE A 15 11.28 3.91 -0.33
CA ILE A 15 10.35 2.77 -0.25
C ILE A 15 11.07 1.44 -0.46
N GLU A 16 12.13 1.43 -1.27
CA GLU A 16 12.92 0.24 -1.57
C GLU A 16 13.68 -0.32 -0.36
N ARG A 17 13.86 0.50 0.69
CA ARG A 17 14.49 0.10 1.94
C ARG A 17 13.48 -0.44 2.96
N THR A 18 12.22 -0.55 2.58
CA THR A 18 11.13 -0.99 3.46
C THR A 18 10.48 -2.27 2.95
N ALA A 19 9.75 -2.94 3.82
CA ALA A 19 8.89 -4.08 3.49
C ALA A 19 7.52 -3.63 2.96
N TYR A 20 7.36 -2.36 2.55
CA TYR A 20 6.10 -1.88 2.01
C TYR A 20 5.74 -2.68 0.74
N PRO A 21 4.51 -3.24 0.65
CA PRO A 21 4.12 -4.07 -0.48
C PRO A 21 4.18 -3.33 -1.82
N ARG A 22 4.83 -3.95 -2.80
CA ARG A 22 4.97 -3.44 -4.16
C ARG A 22 5.10 -4.58 -5.16
N PHE A 23 4.81 -4.29 -6.43
CA PHE A 23 5.17 -5.22 -7.50
C PHE A 23 6.70 -5.36 -7.58
N LYS A 24 7.15 -6.60 -7.72
CA LYS A 24 8.56 -6.91 -7.99
C LYS A 24 8.87 -6.53 -9.43
N ARG A 25 10.11 -6.13 -9.70
CA ARG A 25 10.59 -5.87 -11.07
C ARG A 25 10.49 -7.10 -11.98
N LEU A 26 10.61 -8.29 -11.38
CA LEU A 26 10.46 -9.57 -12.04
C LEU A 26 9.42 -10.37 -11.26
N ILE A 27 8.39 -10.83 -11.96
CA ILE A 27 7.35 -11.72 -11.42
C ILE A 27 7.46 -13.02 -12.19
N THR A 28 7.67 -14.13 -11.49
CA THR A 28 7.77 -15.44 -12.14
C THR A 28 6.41 -15.90 -12.67
N ALA A 29 6.39 -16.78 -13.66
CA ALA A 29 5.15 -17.40 -14.13
C ALA A 29 4.39 -18.10 -12.98
N HIS A 30 5.12 -18.75 -12.07
CA HIS A 30 4.54 -19.35 -10.87
C HIS A 30 3.86 -18.32 -9.97
N GLU A 31 4.51 -17.18 -9.69
CA GLU A 31 3.91 -16.09 -8.91
C GLU A 31 2.69 -15.47 -9.61
N LEU A 32 2.72 -15.33 -10.95
CA LEU A 32 1.56 -14.88 -11.72
C LEU A 32 0.37 -15.81 -11.52
N HIS A 33 0.55 -17.11 -11.72
CA HIS A 33 -0.51 -18.10 -11.51
C HIS A 33 -1.02 -18.12 -10.07
N LEU A 34 -0.12 -18.10 -9.09
CA LEU A 34 -0.49 -18.20 -7.68
C LEU A 34 -1.31 -17.00 -7.18
N PHE A 35 -0.95 -15.79 -7.59
CA PHE A 35 -1.53 -14.57 -7.03
C PHE A 35 -2.52 -13.85 -7.93
N PHE A 36 -2.44 -14.04 -9.25
CA PHE A 36 -3.18 -13.23 -10.21
C PHE A 36 -4.16 -14.04 -11.05
N SER A 37 -4.25 -15.36 -10.92
CA SER A 37 -5.27 -16.15 -11.62
C SER A 37 -6.65 -15.91 -10.98
N PRO A 38 -7.63 -15.31 -11.70
CA PRO A 38 -8.98 -15.15 -11.20
C PRO A 38 -9.67 -16.51 -11.03
N SER A 39 -10.35 -16.71 -9.91
CA SER A 39 -11.26 -17.84 -9.77
C SER A 39 -12.55 -17.57 -10.53
N ARG A 40 -13.32 -18.63 -10.78
CA ARG A 40 -14.64 -18.52 -11.39
C ARG A 40 -15.57 -17.58 -10.60
N ASP A 41 -15.65 -17.75 -9.29
CA ASP A 41 -16.50 -16.92 -8.42
C ASP A 41 -16.10 -15.43 -8.45
N GLU A 42 -14.80 -15.14 -8.58
CA GLU A 42 -14.32 -13.76 -8.71
C GLU A 42 -14.64 -13.17 -10.08
N LEU A 43 -14.58 -13.97 -11.14
CA LEU A 43 -14.97 -13.55 -12.48
C LEU A 43 -16.47 -13.27 -12.55
N GLU A 44 -17.31 -14.18 -12.04
CA GLU A 44 -18.76 -14.01 -11.98
C GLU A 44 -19.12 -12.75 -11.18
N TRP A 45 -18.53 -12.58 -9.99
CA TRP A 45 -18.71 -11.38 -9.18
C TRP A 45 -18.30 -10.08 -9.90
N ALA A 46 -17.17 -10.07 -10.60
CA ALA A 46 -16.69 -8.88 -11.28
C ALA A 46 -17.53 -8.56 -12.52
N ALA A 47 -17.98 -9.58 -13.25
CA ALA A 47 -18.87 -9.45 -14.39
C ALA A 47 -20.23 -8.86 -13.96
N ASP A 48 -20.82 -9.33 -12.85
CA ASP A 48 -22.06 -8.78 -12.32
C ASP A 48 -21.93 -7.31 -11.88
N ALA A 49 -20.72 -6.88 -11.52
CA ALA A 49 -20.43 -5.54 -11.03
C ALA A 49 -20.00 -4.54 -12.11
N THR A 50 -19.80 -4.99 -13.35
CA THR A 50 -19.26 -4.18 -14.46
C THR A 50 -20.06 -4.36 -15.73
N ASP A 51 -19.97 -3.40 -16.64
CA ASP A 51 -20.76 -3.33 -17.87
C ASP A 51 -19.93 -3.40 -19.15
N CYS A 52 -18.60 -3.42 -19.04
CA CYS A 52 -17.67 -3.54 -20.16
C CYS A 52 -16.35 -4.20 -19.75
N ASP A 53 -15.65 -4.75 -20.75
CA ASP A 53 -14.41 -5.51 -20.57
C ASP A 53 -13.29 -4.69 -19.89
N GLU A 54 -13.20 -3.39 -20.18
CA GLU A 54 -12.17 -2.53 -19.56
C GLU A 54 -12.40 -2.36 -18.06
N HIS A 55 -13.67 -2.24 -17.63
CA HIS A 55 -14.04 -2.15 -16.22
C HIS A 55 -13.88 -3.50 -15.52
N LEU A 56 -14.27 -4.60 -16.19
CA LEU A 56 -14.08 -5.95 -15.70
C LEU A 56 -12.60 -6.24 -15.41
N LEU A 57 -11.74 -5.96 -16.39
CA LEU A 57 -10.28 -6.13 -16.25
C LEU A 57 -9.73 -5.24 -15.12
N ALA A 58 -10.14 -3.98 -15.06
CA ALA A 58 -9.70 -3.06 -14.02
C ALA A 58 -10.11 -3.54 -12.61
N LEU A 59 -11.35 -4.02 -12.45
CA LEU A 59 -11.87 -4.52 -11.17
C LEU A 59 -11.16 -5.79 -10.71
N LEU A 60 -10.91 -6.74 -11.63
CA LEU A 60 -10.15 -7.96 -11.32
C LEU A 60 -8.71 -7.65 -10.94
N LEU A 61 -8.04 -6.77 -11.68
CA LEU A 61 -6.68 -6.31 -11.33
C LEU A 61 -6.66 -5.63 -9.97
N MET A 62 -7.67 -4.81 -9.66
CA MET A 62 -7.80 -4.17 -8.36
C MET A 62 -7.95 -5.19 -7.24
N LEU A 63 -8.83 -6.19 -7.41
CA LEU A 63 -9.04 -7.26 -6.44
C LEU A 63 -7.76 -8.06 -6.20
N LYS A 64 -7.10 -8.52 -7.27
CA LYS A 64 -5.88 -9.33 -7.19
C LYS A 64 -4.73 -8.56 -6.57
N SER A 65 -4.55 -7.31 -6.97
CA SER A 65 -3.54 -6.42 -6.38
C SER A 65 -3.80 -6.20 -4.90
N TYR A 66 -5.05 -5.96 -4.50
CA TYR A 66 -5.41 -5.76 -3.11
C TYR A 66 -5.16 -7.01 -2.26
N ARG A 67 -5.58 -8.19 -2.72
CA ARG A 67 -5.32 -9.44 -1.98
C ARG A 67 -3.83 -9.75 -1.85
N ARG A 68 -3.02 -9.37 -2.85
CA ARG A 68 -1.57 -9.55 -2.80
C ARG A 68 -0.87 -8.57 -1.86
N MET A 69 -1.31 -7.31 -1.81
CA MET A 69 -0.55 -6.22 -1.19
C MET A 69 -1.21 -5.59 0.03
N GLY A 70 -2.50 -5.82 0.29
CA GLY A 70 -3.25 -5.15 1.36
C GLY A 70 -3.49 -3.65 1.11
N CYS A 71 -3.18 -3.16 -0.08
CA CYS A 71 -3.42 -1.79 -0.53
C CYS A 71 -3.74 -1.74 -2.03
N PHE A 72 -4.29 -0.61 -2.47
CA PHE A 72 -4.59 -0.36 -3.88
C PHE A 72 -3.40 0.33 -4.55
N PRO A 73 -2.70 -0.31 -5.52
CA PRO A 73 -1.72 0.37 -6.34
C PRO A 73 -2.43 1.38 -7.26
N ALA A 74 -1.68 2.36 -7.78
CA ALA A 74 -2.15 3.10 -8.94
C ALA A 74 -2.23 2.15 -10.15
N LEU A 75 -3.09 2.44 -11.12
CA LEU A 75 -3.26 1.54 -12.25
C LEU A 75 -1.99 1.48 -13.10
N GLU A 76 -1.30 2.62 -13.23
CA GLU A 76 0.00 2.75 -13.88
C GLU A 76 1.13 1.97 -13.18
N ASP A 77 0.98 1.64 -11.90
CA ASP A 77 1.97 0.85 -11.15
C ASP A 77 1.80 -0.66 -11.37
N VAL A 78 0.71 -1.09 -12.00
CA VAL A 78 0.46 -2.52 -12.30
C VAL A 78 1.29 -2.94 -13.51
N PRO A 79 2.20 -3.92 -13.39
CA PRO A 79 3.03 -4.35 -14.50
C PRO A 79 2.19 -4.88 -15.66
N GLU A 80 2.57 -4.53 -16.89
CA GLU A 80 1.91 -4.97 -18.13
C GLU A 80 1.75 -6.50 -18.18
N MET A 81 2.76 -7.26 -17.73
CA MET A 81 2.69 -8.72 -17.67
C MET A 81 1.56 -9.25 -16.76
N VAL A 82 1.19 -8.51 -15.71
CA VAL A 82 0.08 -8.86 -14.81
C VAL A 82 -1.24 -8.54 -15.50
N VAL A 83 -1.33 -7.37 -16.17
CA VAL A 83 -2.49 -6.98 -16.97
C VAL A 83 -2.78 -8.03 -18.03
N ASP A 84 -1.78 -8.40 -18.82
CA ASP A 84 -1.90 -9.41 -19.87
C ASP A 84 -2.24 -10.80 -19.35
N PHE A 85 -1.62 -11.20 -18.23
CA PHE A 85 -1.92 -12.48 -17.61
C PHE A 85 -3.39 -12.58 -17.20
N VAL A 86 -3.92 -11.57 -16.50
CA VAL A 86 -5.32 -11.54 -16.07
C VAL A 86 -6.27 -11.47 -17.27
N ARG A 87 -5.99 -10.60 -18.24
CA ARG A 87 -6.78 -10.46 -19.47
C ARG A 87 -6.93 -11.79 -20.21
N ARG A 88 -5.83 -12.52 -20.38
CA ARG A 88 -5.83 -13.85 -21.01
C ARG A 88 -6.54 -14.89 -20.17
N ALA A 89 -6.35 -14.87 -18.85
CA ALA A 89 -6.98 -15.81 -17.93
C ALA A 89 -8.52 -15.72 -17.93
N VAL A 90 -9.07 -14.58 -18.31
CA VAL A 90 -10.52 -14.36 -18.45
C VAL A 90 -10.97 -14.17 -19.91
N GLU A 91 -10.12 -14.59 -20.85
CA GLU A 91 -10.42 -14.65 -22.30
C GLU A 91 -10.88 -13.33 -22.94
N LEU A 92 -10.41 -12.19 -22.40
CA LEU A 92 -10.73 -10.87 -22.95
C LEU A 92 -9.95 -10.60 -24.26
N PRO A 93 -10.53 -9.81 -25.19
CA PRO A 93 -9.90 -9.46 -26.45
C PRO A 93 -8.47 -8.92 -26.31
N GLU A 94 -7.66 -9.12 -27.35
CA GLU A 94 -6.34 -8.51 -27.41
C GLU A 94 -6.46 -6.99 -27.50
N GLY A 95 -5.64 -6.27 -26.72
CA GLY A 95 -5.70 -4.81 -26.63
C GLY A 95 -6.71 -4.25 -25.64
N THR A 96 -7.50 -5.08 -24.94
CA THR A 96 -8.33 -4.61 -23.82
C THR A 96 -7.43 -4.07 -22.71
N LEU A 97 -7.55 -2.77 -22.44
CA LEU A 97 -6.81 -2.08 -21.39
C LEU A 97 -7.72 -1.81 -20.18
N PRO A 98 -7.21 -1.93 -18.94
CA PRO A 98 -7.98 -1.55 -17.78
C PRO A 98 -8.17 -0.03 -17.77
N VAL A 99 -9.39 0.44 -17.53
CA VAL A 99 -9.69 1.88 -17.49
C VAL A 99 -10.62 2.19 -16.32
N TYR A 100 -10.37 3.28 -15.62
CA TYR A 100 -11.38 3.94 -14.78
C TYR A 100 -11.83 5.22 -15.48
N ARG A 101 -13.02 5.21 -16.09
CA ARG A 101 -13.53 6.39 -16.81
C ARG A 101 -13.74 7.60 -15.89
N ALA A 102 -14.04 7.36 -14.62
CA ALA A 102 -14.27 8.41 -13.62
C ALA A 102 -13.74 8.03 -12.24
N GLU A 103 -13.34 9.03 -11.44
CA GLU A 103 -12.90 8.83 -10.05
C GLU A 103 -14.00 8.18 -9.19
N ARG A 104 -15.26 8.50 -9.48
CA ARG A 104 -16.43 7.89 -8.83
C ARG A 104 -16.47 6.37 -9.05
N THR A 105 -16.18 5.91 -10.27
CA THR A 105 -16.12 4.49 -10.61
C THR A 105 -15.00 3.80 -9.86
N ALA A 106 -13.80 4.39 -9.84
CA ALA A 106 -12.67 3.85 -9.08
C ALA A 106 -12.98 3.75 -7.57
N LYS A 107 -13.62 4.78 -6.99
CA LYS A 107 -14.05 4.76 -5.57
C LYS A 107 -15.08 3.65 -5.31
N HIS A 108 -16.04 3.49 -6.20
CA HIS A 108 -17.04 2.43 -6.11
C HIS A 108 -16.39 1.05 -6.16
N HIS A 109 -15.51 0.80 -7.12
CA HIS A 109 -14.76 -0.45 -7.25
C HIS A 109 -13.89 -0.76 -6.02
N ARG A 110 -13.22 0.24 -5.43
CA ARG A 110 -12.50 0.04 -4.16
C ARG A 110 -13.44 -0.41 -3.03
N GLY A 111 -14.64 0.14 -2.97
CA GLY A 111 -15.68 -0.29 -2.03
C GLY A 111 -16.10 -1.74 -2.24
N LEU A 112 -16.33 -2.13 -3.50
CA LEU A 112 -16.63 -3.52 -3.87
C LEU A 112 -15.50 -4.47 -3.48
N VAL A 113 -14.25 -4.13 -3.80
CA VAL A 113 -13.08 -4.95 -3.45
C VAL A 113 -12.92 -5.13 -1.94
N ARG A 114 -13.09 -4.06 -1.16
CA ARG A 114 -13.04 -4.16 0.32
C ARG A 114 -14.09 -5.10 0.87
N LYS A 115 -15.32 -5.00 0.36
CA LYS A 115 -16.42 -5.91 0.72
C LYS A 115 -16.08 -7.36 0.34
N GLN A 116 -15.58 -7.58 -0.87
CA GLN A 116 -15.22 -8.90 -1.38
C GLN A 116 -14.01 -9.52 -0.67
N ALA A 117 -13.08 -8.70 -0.16
CA ALA A 117 -11.94 -9.13 0.62
C ALA A 117 -12.25 -9.28 2.11
N GLY A 118 -13.43 -8.87 2.58
CA GLY A 118 -13.81 -8.93 3.99
C GLY A 118 -13.02 -7.96 4.88
N VAL A 119 -12.45 -6.88 4.31
CA VAL A 119 -11.60 -5.94 5.06
C VAL A 119 -12.38 -4.72 5.51
N THR A 120 -12.16 -4.32 6.76
CA THR A 120 -12.72 -3.07 7.31
C THR A 120 -11.85 -1.89 6.89
N TYR A 121 -12.45 -0.93 6.20
CA TYR A 121 -11.78 0.33 5.88
C TYR A 121 -11.86 1.30 7.07
N ASP A 122 -10.77 1.37 7.83
CA ASP A 122 -10.60 2.34 8.92
C ASP A 122 -9.19 2.93 8.89
N GLN A 123 -9.02 3.98 8.06
CA GLN A 123 -7.75 4.67 7.92
C GLN A 123 -7.37 5.47 9.17
N ALA A 124 -8.34 5.90 9.98
CA ALA A 124 -8.04 6.61 11.22
C ALA A 124 -7.39 5.66 12.24
N LYS A 125 -7.96 4.47 12.42
CA LYS A 125 -7.40 3.42 13.26
C LYS A 125 -6.05 2.94 12.73
N ALA A 126 -5.92 2.74 11.42
CA ALA A 126 -4.64 2.34 10.82
C ALA A 126 -3.54 3.36 11.12
N ARG A 127 -3.82 4.67 10.93
CA ARG A 127 -2.88 5.75 11.27
C ARG A 127 -2.58 5.81 12.77
N GLY A 128 -3.58 5.60 13.63
CA GLY A 128 -3.37 5.51 15.07
C GLY A 128 -2.40 4.39 15.47
N ILE A 129 -2.53 3.21 14.86
CA ILE A 129 -1.61 2.08 15.07
C ILE A 129 -0.19 2.43 14.59
N VAL A 130 -0.06 3.06 13.41
CA VAL A 130 1.24 3.51 12.89
C VAL A 130 1.89 4.49 13.86
N GLU A 131 1.17 5.51 14.32
CA GLU A 131 1.68 6.54 15.23
C GLU A 131 2.16 5.94 16.56
N GLN A 132 1.34 5.08 17.18
CA GLN A 132 1.66 4.42 18.44
C GLN A 132 2.88 3.51 18.31
N SER A 133 2.95 2.73 17.22
CA SER A 133 4.06 1.81 16.96
C SER A 133 5.38 2.56 16.77
N ILE A 134 5.36 3.63 15.98
CA ILE A 134 6.56 4.44 15.74
C ILE A 134 6.99 5.14 17.03
N ARG A 135 6.08 5.76 17.80
CA ARG A 135 6.44 6.42 19.06
C ARG A 135 7.09 5.48 20.07
N LYS A 136 6.56 4.27 20.21
CA LYS A 136 7.09 3.27 21.14
C LYS A 136 8.52 2.85 20.79
N GLU A 137 8.84 2.76 19.51
CA GLU A 137 10.12 2.22 19.03
C GLU A 137 11.16 3.30 18.70
N ALA A 138 10.74 4.55 18.46
CA ALA A 138 11.61 5.65 18.03
C ALA A 138 12.72 5.99 19.03
N ALA A 139 12.52 5.71 20.33
CA ALA A 139 13.57 5.91 21.33
C ALA A 139 14.73 4.90 21.19
N ALA A 140 14.45 3.69 20.72
CA ALA A 140 15.45 2.62 20.55
C ALA A 140 15.95 2.50 19.11
N LYS A 141 15.14 2.88 18.11
CA LYS A 141 15.42 2.71 16.69
C LYS A 141 15.45 4.05 15.96
N ASN A 142 16.62 4.42 15.46
CA ASN A 142 16.81 5.71 14.78
C ASN A 142 16.70 5.63 13.25
N ARG A 143 16.61 4.41 12.67
CA ARG A 143 16.48 4.20 11.22
C ARG A 143 14.99 4.27 10.81
N PRO A 144 14.58 5.23 9.96
CA PRO A 144 13.19 5.38 9.54
C PRO A 144 12.58 4.12 8.91
N ALA A 145 13.38 3.37 8.12
CA ALA A 145 12.93 2.13 7.51
C ALA A 145 12.52 1.07 8.55
N ASP A 146 13.25 0.95 9.66
CA ASP A 146 12.94 -0.02 10.71
C ASP A 146 11.63 0.35 11.41
N LEU A 147 11.40 1.65 11.65
CA LEU A 147 10.15 2.17 12.24
C LEU A 147 8.96 1.93 11.31
N ILE A 148 9.13 2.15 10.00
CA ILE A 148 8.10 1.89 8.99
C ILE A 148 7.80 0.39 8.92
N ASN A 149 8.81 -0.48 8.90
CA ASN A 149 8.63 -1.93 8.84
C ASN A 149 7.83 -2.46 10.04
N ILE A 150 8.13 -1.98 11.25
CA ILE A 150 7.39 -2.36 12.47
C ILE A 150 5.94 -1.86 12.39
N ALA A 151 5.74 -0.61 12.00
CA ALA A 151 4.39 -0.05 11.87
C ALA A 151 3.57 -0.82 10.81
N LEU A 152 4.17 -1.21 9.69
CA LEU A 152 3.55 -2.03 8.65
C LEU A 152 3.07 -3.37 9.22
N GLU A 153 3.95 -4.09 9.93
CA GLU A 153 3.60 -5.37 10.57
C GLU A 153 2.38 -5.21 11.49
N LYS A 154 2.33 -4.15 12.30
CA LYS A 154 1.21 -3.91 13.22
C LYS A 154 -0.11 -3.62 12.51
N VAL A 155 -0.09 -2.89 11.39
CA VAL A 155 -1.31 -2.64 10.60
C VAL A 155 -1.80 -3.93 9.92
N VAL A 156 -0.88 -4.74 9.38
CA VAL A 156 -1.22 -6.04 8.76
C VAL A 156 -1.82 -7.00 9.79
N VAL A 157 -1.22 -7.12 10.98
CA VAL A 157 -1.74 -7.95 12.07
C VAL A 157 -3.13 -7.47 12.52
N ALA A 158 -3.40 -6.18 12.45
CA ALA A 158 -4.72 -5.61 12.76
C ALA A 158 -5.77 -5.84 11.66
N GLY A 159 -5.40 -6.42 10.51
CA GLY A 159 -6.30 -6.69 9.39
C GLY A 159 -6.86 -5.44 8.74
N LEU A 160 -6.13 -4.32 8.77
CA LEU A 160 -6.56 -3.04 8.20
C LEU A 160 -5.90 -2.79 6.84
N GLU A 161 -6.59 -2.06 5.96
CA GLU A 161 -6.00 -1.55 4.72
C GLU A 161 -4.79 -0.67 5.03
N LEU A 162 -3.67 -0.93 4.37
CA LEU A 162 -2.45 -0.18 4.56
C LEU A 162 -2.63 1.28 4.09
N PRO A 163 -2.26 2.28 4.92
CA PRO A 163 -2.07 3.64 4.44
C PRO A 163 -1.03 3.69 3.33
N GLY A 164 -1.14 4.65 2.40
CA GLY A 164 -0.12 4.84 1.37
C GLY A 164 1.27 5.08 1.97
N PHE A 165 2.33 4.63 1.28
CA PHE A 165 3.71 4.73 1.76
C PHE A 165 4.11 6.14 2.22
N SER A 166 3.69 7.18 1.49
CA SER A 166 3.94 8.57 1.86
C SER A 166 3.35 8.96 3.23
N THR A 167 2.29 8.27 3.68
CA THR A 167 1.74 8.44 5.02
C THR A 167 2.68 7.86 6.07
N PHE A 168 3.17 6.63 5.86
CA PHE A 168 4.17 6.01 6.74
C PHE A 168 5.44 6.85 6.83
N ASP A 169 6.01 7.24 5.69
CA ASP A 169 7.24 8.03 5.64
C ASP A 169 7.08 9.37 6.35
N LYS A 170 5.92 10.02 6.16
CA LYS A 170 5.68 11.30 6.81
C LYS A 170 5.55 11.18 8.33
N MET A 171 4.84 10.15 8.79
CA MET A 171 4.64 9.90 10.22
C MET A 171 5.95 9.49 10.90
N ALA A 172 6.74 8.62 10.27
CA ALA A 172 8.05 8.22 10.77
C ALA A 172 9.00 9.42 10.91
N SER A 173 9.06 10.27 9.89
CA SER A 173 9.91 11.46 9.90
C SER A 173 9.50 12.45 11.00
N LYS A 174 8.20 12.74 11.10
CA LYS A 174 7.66 13.65 12.13
C LYS A 174 7.93 13.12 13.54
N ILE A 175 7.49 11.90 13.84
CA ILE A 175 7.56 11.33 15.20
C ILE A 175 9.01 11.14 15.65
N ARG A 176 9.90 10.69 14.75
CA ARG A 176 11.32 10.56 15.07
C ARG A 176 11.94 11.89 15.46
N THR A 177 11.57 12.97 14.77
CA THR A 177 12.04 14.32 15.09
C THR A 177 11.55 14.77 16.47
N GLU A 178 10.28 14.53 16.79
CA GLU A 178 9.69 14.81 18.11
C GLU A 178 10.40 14.05 19.23
N VAL A 179 10.61 12.74 19.06
CA VAL A 179 11.26 11.89 20.07
C VAL A 179 12.73 12.26 20.25
N ASN A 180 13.48 12.48 19.17
CA ASN A 180 14.87 12.90 19.24
C ASN A 180 15.03 14.26 19.93
N ALA A 181 14.15 15.22 19.63
CA ALA A 181 14.15 16.52 20.31
C ALA A 181 13.88 16.38 21.82
N SER A 182 12.93 15.52 22.21
CA SER A 182 12.62 15.24 23.61
C SER A 182 13.79 14.60 24.36
N ILE A 183 14.50 13.66 23.73
CA ILE A 183 15.68 13.02 24.32
C ILE A 183 16.81 14.04 24.51
N CYS A 184 17.10 14.87 23.50
CA CYS A 184 18.12 15.92 23.61
C CYS A 184 17.81 16.96 24.70
N ALA A 185 16.54 17.37 24.82
CA ALA A 185 16.10 18.30 25.85
C ALA A 185 16.21 17.70 27.27
N GLY A 186 15.87 16.40 27.43
CA GLY A 186 16.01 15.69 28.69
C GLY A 186 17.46 15.50 29.14
N ILE A 187 18.40 15.37 28.20
CA ILE A 187 19.84 15.29 28.50
C ILE A 187 20.41 16.65 28.91
N THR A 188 19.87 17.76 28.40
CA THR A 188 20.39 19.12 28.69
C THR A 188 19.92 19.65 30.05
N THR A 189 18.89 19.02 30.64
CA THR A 189 18.29 19.40 31.92
C THR A 189 18.69 18.49 33.09
N ALA A 190 19.55 17.49 32.83
CA ALA A 190 20.13 16.57 33.81
C ALA A 190 21.62 16.88 34.02
#